data_AF-A0A946P5M5-F1
#
_entry.id   AF-A0A946P5M5-F1
#
_cell.length_a   1.000
_cell.length_b   1.000
_cell.length_c   1.000
_cell.angle_alpha   90.00
_cell.angle_beta   90.00
_cell.angle_gamma   90.00
#
_symmetry.space_group_name_H-M   'P 1'
#
loop_
_entity.id
_entity.type
_entity.pdbx_description
1 polymer ?
#
loop_
_entity_poly.entity_id
_entity_poly.type
_entity_poly.pdbx_seq_one_letter_code
_entity_poly.pdbx_strand_id
1 'polypeptide(L)'
;MELRQFNTREADWRTDGNQLSNIRRLVFIVEQKVPKDEEWDGKDEDSWHWLATDTKDVPIGTARLLPDGQIGRMAVLSHYRKFGVGAALLEQAVEKARHLGFSSVFLNAQSHALGFYERAGFVAEGEEFQEAGIAHYRMTQTLTPPEDNIQRRLAVASSLEVDVKSFDTSEVLWLETSSTLRRIRRQIFQTAQKQPNYEDSDDLDDSAIHWVATNDDDHVIGLIRMTPEGNISRFGVLENHSHPGVESSL
;
A
#
# COMPACT_ATOMS: atom_id res chain seq x y z
N MET A 1 -8.66 -32.19 16.36
CA MET A 1 -9.47 -30.96 16.24
C MET A 1 -8.98 -30.28 14.97
N GLU A 2 -9.79 -30.28 13.91
CA GLU A 2 -9.35 -29.97 12.54
C GLU A 2 -8.81 -28.55 12.41
N LEU A 3 -7.63 -28.42 11.77
CA LEU A 3 -7.12 -27.17 11.21
C LEU A 3 -8.15 -26.65 10.21
N ARG A 4 -9.02 -25.72 10.62
CA ARG A 4 -9.94 -25.06 9.69
C ARG A 4 -9.15 -24.00 8.94
N GLN A 5 -8.71 -24.38 7.75
CA GLN A 5 -7.99 -23.55 6.80
C GLN A 5 -8.91 -22.40 6.33
N PHE A 6 -8.41 -21.18 6.37
CA PHE A 6 -8.99 -20.03 5.68
C PHE A 6 -7.91 -19.45 4.79
N ASN A 7 -8.30 -18.75 3.74
CA ASN A 7 -7.38 -18.06 2.84
C ASN A 7 -7.46 -16.57 3.09
N THR A 8 -6.34 -15.86 2.86
CA THR A 8 -6.32 -14.40 2.79
C THR A 8 -5.63 -13.98 1.52
N ARG A 9 -6.07 -12.87 0.93
CA ARG A 9 -5.43 -12.24 -0.21
C ARG A 9 -5.63 -10.73 -0.16
N GLU A 10 -4.73 -9.99 -0.80
CA GLU A 10 -5.00 -8.59 -1.15
C GLU A 10 -6.23 -8.53 -2.06
N ALA A 11 -7.04 -7.49 -1.88
CA ALA A 11 -8.32 -7.29 -2.55
C ALA A 11 -8.35 -5.91 -3.20
N ASP A 12 -8.93 -5.84 -4.39
CA ASP A 12 -9.11 -4.58 -5.12
C ASP A 12 -10.53 -4.08 -4.91
N TRP A 13 -10.69 -2.85 -4.41
CA TRP A 13 -12.00 -2.26 -4.16
C TRP A 13 -12.91 -2.25 -5.41
N ARG A 14 -12.36 -2.09 -6.61
CA ARG A 14 -13.12 -2.06 -7.87
C ARG A 14 -13.76 -3.40 -8.19
N THR A 15 -13.11 -4.51 -7.85
CA THR A 15 -13.57 -5.87 -8.19
C THR A 15 -14.20 -6.58 -7.00
N ASP A 16 -13.66 -6.39 -5.80
CA ASP A 16 -14.04 -7.07 -4.56
C ASP A 16 -14.90 -6.20 -3.63
N GLY A 17 -15.12 -4.91 -3.96
CA GLY A 17 -15.80 -3.93 -3.10
C GLY A 17 -17.16 -4.38 -2.59
N ASN A 18 -17.91 -5.14 -3.38
CA ASN A 18 -19.18 -5.74 -2.94
C ASN A 18 -19.00 -6.75 -1.80
N GLN A 19 -17.98 -7.61 -1.86
CA GLN A 19 -17.70 -8.60 -0.82
C GLN A 19 -17.20 -7.93 0.46
N LEU A 20 -16.25 -7.00 0.32
CA LEU A 20 -15.72 -6.19 1.43
C LEU A 20 -16.84 -5.42 2.13
N SER A 21 -17.68 -4.75 1.33
CA SER A 21 -18.80 -3.95 1.83
C SER A 21 -19.84 -4.80 2.56
N ASN A 22 -20.14 -6.00 2.06
CA ASN A 22 -21.11 -6.89 2.70
C ASN A 22 -20.64 -7.37 4.08
N ILE A 23 -19.36 -7.71 4.23
CA ILE A 23 -18.79 -8.09 5.54
C ILE A 23 -18.87 -6.90 6.50
N ARG A 24 -18.41 -5.72 6.06
CA ARG A 24 -18.46 -4.47 6.85
C ARG A 24 -19.87 -4.12 7.28
N ARG A 25 -20.85 -4.23 6.37
CA ARG A 25 -22.27 -4.01 6.67
C ARG A 25 -22.78 -4.95 7.76
N LEU A 26 -22.45 -6.24 7.68
CA LEU A 26 -22.91 -7.23 8.66
C LEU A 26 -22.29 -6.98 10.04
N VAL A 27 -21.01 -6.63 10.10
CA VAL A 27 -20.29 -6.43 11.36
C VAL A 27 -20.54 -5.04 11.95
N PHE A 28 -20.27 -3.97 11.20
CA PHE A 28 -20.33 -2.60 11.74
C PHE A 28 -21.77 -2.10 11.83
N ILE A 29 -22.55 -2.18 10.74
CA ILE A 29 -23.90 -1.59 10.72
C ILE A 29 -24.91 -2.51 11.43
N VAL A 30 -24.95 -3.80 11.07
CA VAL A 30 -25.99 -4.71 11.59
C VAL A 30 -25.69 -5.15 13.02
N GLU A 31 -24.47 -5.60 13.31
CA GLU A 31 -24.09 -6.11 14.63
C GLU A 31 -23.72 -4.97 15.59
N GLN A 32 -22.77 -4.11 15.24
CA GLN A 32 -22.26 -3.07 16.14
C GLN A 32 -23.06 -1.77 16.13
N LYS A 33 -24.05 -1.64 15.23
CA LYS A 33 -24.94 -0.46 15.13
C LYS A 33 -24.24 0.85 14.77
N VAL A 34 -23.09 0.78 14.09
CA VAL A 34 -22.42 1.95 13.50
C VAL A 34 -23.36 2.60 12.47
N PRO A 35 -23.56 3.93 12.50
CA PRO A 35 -24.36 4.64 11.50
C PRO A 35 -23.81 4.40 10.08
N LYS A 36 -24.72 4.23 9.12
CA LYS A 36 -24.33 3.88 7.74
C LYS A 36 -23.43 4.94 7.11
N ASP A 37 -23.72 6.21 7.36
CA ASP A 37 -22.98 7.36 6.89
C ASP A 37 -21.58 7.49 7.51
N GLU A 38 -21.38 7.00 8.74
CA GLU A 38 -20.05 6.93 9.36
C GLU A 38 -19.21 5.76 8.83
N GLU A 39 -19.86 4.65 8.42
CA GLU A 39 -19.16 3.49 7.87
C GLU A 39 -18.49 3.78 6.51
N TRP A 40 -19.19 4.49 5.62
CA TRP A 40 -18.74 4.80 4.27
C TRP A 40 -18.08 6.18 4.20
N ASP A 41 -16.78 6.22 4.49
CA ASP A 41 -16.00 7.46 4.62
C ASP A 41 -15.45 8.02 3.29
N GLY A 42 -15.71 7.35 2.17
CA GLY A 42 -15.26 7.78 0.84
C GLY A 42 -13.77 7.54 0.56
N LYS A 43 -13.04 6.84 1.44
CA LYS A 43 -11.60 6.58 1.28
C LYS A 43 -11.28 5.20 0.71
N ASP A 44 -12.30 4.40 0.41
CA ASP A 44 -12.12 2.99 0.06
C ASP A 44 -11.41 2.78 -1.28
N GLU A 45 -11.57 3.68 -2.24
CA GLU A 45 -10.91 3.59 -3.56
C GLU A 45 -9.39 3.80 -3.50
N ASP A 46 -8.91 4.58 -2.53
CA ASP A 46 -7.50 4.93 -2.37
C ASP A 46 -6.79 4.07 -1.30
N SER A 47 -7.43 2.99 -0.83
CA SER A 47 -6.92 2.15 0.26
C SER A 47 -6.49 0.76 -0.23
N TRP A 48 -5.56 0.15 0.48
CA TRP A 48 -5.29 -1.29 0.33
C TRP A 48 -6.28 -2.10 1.16
N HIS A 49 -6.76 -3.21 0.62
CA HIS A 49 -7.74 -4.09 1.29
C HIS A 49 -7.27 -5.53 1.30
N TRP A 50 -7.80 -6.29 2.25
CA TRP A 50 -7.64 -7.74 2.30
C TRP A 50 -8.97 -8.41 2.47
N LEU A 51 -9.15 -9.54 1.79
CA LEU A 51 -10.31 -10.41 1.92
C LEU A 51 -9.87 -11.75 2.51
N ALA A 52 -10.56 -12.19 3.54
CA ALA A 52 -10.48 -13.55 4.04
C ALA A 52 -11.65 -14.38 3.54
N THR A 53 -11.37 -15.60 3.07
CA THR A 53 -12.38 -16.58 2.68
C THR A 53 -12.24 -17.90 3.42
N ASP A 54 -13.34 -18.63 3.59
CA ASP A 54 -13.27 -20.02 4.08
C ASP A 54 -12.86 -20.99 2.95
N THR A 55 -12.78 -22.29 3.26
CA THR A 55 -12.38 -23.33 2.29
C THR A 55 -13.33 -23.50 1.10
N LYS A 56 -14.49 -22.83 1.10
CA LYS A 56 -15.47 -22.83 0.02
C LYS A 56 -15.54 -21.47 -0.67
N ASP A 57 -14.53 -20.63 -0.49
CA ASP A 57 -14.42 -19.28 -1.04
C ASP A 57 -15.52 -18.31 -0.57
N VAL A 58 -16.17 -18.59 0.57
CA VAL A 58 -17.13 -17.67 1.15
C VAL A 58 -16.38 -16.53 1.84
N PRO A 59 -16.71 -15.25 1.58
CA PRO A 59 -16.13 -14.11 2.28
C PRO A 59 -16.47 -14.10 3.78
N ILE A 60 -15.46 -14.03 4.64
CA ILE A 60 -15.61 -14.15 6.10
C ILE A 60 -14.93 -13.05 6.90
N GLY A 61 -14.03 -12.29 6.30
CA GLY A 61 -13.36 -11.18 6.97
C GLY A 61 -12.69 -10.20 6.02
N THR A 62 -12.42 -9.00 6.50
CA THR A 62 -11.78 -7.93 5.74
C THR A 62 -10.94 -7.02 6.63
N ALA A 63 -9.98 -6.35 6.01
CA ALA A 63 -9.16 -5.30 6.59
C ALA A 63 -8.90 -4.20 5.56
N ARG A 64 -8.58 -2.99 6.02
CA ARG A 64 -8.20 -1.85 5.19
C ARG A 64 -6.96 -1.18 5.78
N LEU A 65 -6.01 -0.80 4.92
CA LEU A 65 -4.89 0.07 5.23
C LEU A 65 -5.06 1.36 4.41
N LEU A 66 -5.08 2.50 5.08
CA LEU A 66 -5.12 3.81 4.45
C LEU A 66 -3.72 4.30 4.05
N PRO A 67 -3.60 5.22 3.08
CA PRO A 67 -2.36 5.86 2.68
C PRO A 67 -1.55 6.55 3.79
N ASP A 68 -2.18 6.90 4.90
CA ASP A 68 -1.54 7.51 6.07
C ASP A 68 -1.02 6.48 7.09
N GLY A 69 -1.14 5.19 6.81
CA GLY A 69 -0.73 4.11 7.70
C GLY A 69 -1.81 3.70 8.71
N GLN A 70 -3.04 4.21 8.60
CA GLN A 70 -4.14 3.78 9.45
C GLN A 70 -4.68 2.41 9.02
N ILE A 71 -4.58 1.43 9.91
CA ILE A 71 -5.26 0.14 9.76
C ILE A 71 -6.66 0.26 10.37
N GLY A 72 -7.67 -0.15 9.60
CA GLY A 72 -9.06 -0.02 9.99
C GLY A 72 -9.97 -0.96 9.24
N ARG A 73 -11.28 -0.78 9.45
CA ARG A 73 -12.35 -1.62 8.87
C ARG A 73 -12.09 -3.13 9.04
N MET A 74 -11.42 -3.48 10.13
CA MET A 74 -11.15 -4.85 10.55
C MET A 74 -12.46 -5.51 10.97
N ALA A 75 -13.00 -6.37 10.12
CA ALA A 75 -14.28 -7.03 10.35
C ALA A 75 -14.16 -8.52 10.08
N VAL A 76 -14.59 -9.35 11.03
CA VAL A 76 -14.69 -10.80 10.86
C VAL A 76 -16.09 -11.22 11.30
N LEU A 77 -16.76 -12.02 10.47
CA LEU A 77 -18.07 -12.57 10.79
C LEU A 77 -18.01 -13.37 12.09
N SER A 78 -19.02 -13.22 12.95
CA SER A 78 -19.01 -13.74 14.33
C SER A 78 -18.66 -15.22 14.44
N HIS A 79 -19.13 -16.06 13.50
CA HIS A 79 -18.86 -17.50 13.46
C HIS A 79 -17.41 -17.87 13.13
N TYR A 80 -16.63 -16.94 12.58
CA TYR A 80 -15.23 -17.13 12.18
C TYR A 80 -14.23 -16.41 13.10
N ARG A 81 -14.73 -15.74 14.16
CA ARG A 81 -13.87 -15.13 15.19
C ARG A 81 -13.19 -16.21 16.03
N LYS A 82 -12.04 -15.87 16.62
CA LYS A 82 -11.19 -16.76 17.43
C LYS A 82 -10.55 -17.93 16.67
N PHE A 83 -10.69 -17.98 15.33
CA PHE A 83 -9.98 -18.92 14.46
C PHE A 83 -8.71 -18.33 13.82
N GLY A 84 -8.23 -17.18 14.28
CA GLY A 84 -7.01 -16.54 13.75
C GLY A 84 -7.21 -15.64 12.53
N VAL A 85 -8.41 -15.60 11.93
CA VAL A 85 -8.72 -14.78 10.73
C VAL A 85 -8.32 -13.31 10.90
N GLY A 86 -8.72 -12.68 12.01
CA GLY A 86 -8.38 -11.28 12.26
C GLY A 86 -6.89 -11.05 12.44
N ALA A 87 -6.16 -12.00 13.04
CA ALA A 87 -4.72 -11.89 13.22
C ALA A 87 -3.99 -11.97 11.88
N ALA A 88 -4.38 -12.91 11.01
CA ALA A 88 -3.80 -13.03 9.66
C ALA A 88 -4.08 -11.81 8.79
N LEU A 89 -5.29 -11.24 8.86
CA LEU A 89 -5.62 -10.00 8.15
C LEU A 89 -4.78 -8.82 8.65
N LEU A 90 -4.60 -8.69 9.96
CA LEU A 90 -3.77 -7.65 10.56
C LEU A 90 -2.30 -7.80 10.17
N GLU A 91 -1.78 -9.03 10.21
CA GLU A 91 -0.40 -9.34 9.82
C GLU A 91 -0.12 -8.96 8.37
N GLN A 92 -1.03 -9.29 7.45
CA GLN A 92 -0.93 -8.89 6.03
C GLN A 92 -0.92 -7.37 5.86
N ALA A 93 -1.78 -6.64 6.58
CA ALA A 93 -1.82 -5.18 6.53
C ALA A 93 -0.55 -4.53 7.07
N VAL A 94 -0.01 -5.05 8.19
CA VAL A 94 1.25 -4.59 8.77
C VAL A 94 2.43 -4.89 7.83
N GLU A 95 2.45 -6.07 7.22
CA GLU A 95 3.51 -6.46 6.29
C GLU A 95 3.49 -5.61 5.01
N LYS A 96 2.30 -5.28 4.49
CA LYS A 96 2.17 -4.31 3.40
C LYS A 96 2.70 -2.95 3.79
N ALA A 97 2.37 -2.45 4.99
CA ALA A 97 2.91 -1.19 5.47
C ALA A 97 4.44 -1.21 5.61
N ARG A 98 5.05 -2.33 6.06
CA ARG A 98 6.51 -2.48 6.06
C ARG A 98 7.10 -2.38 4.65
N HIS A 99 6.51 -3.07 3.68
CA HIS A 99 6.96 -3.03 2.29
C HIS A 99 6.78 -1.66 1.64
N LEU A 100 5.76 -0.90 2.03
CA LEU A 100 5.54 0.49 1.62
C LEU A 100 6.44 1.50 2.38
N GLY A 101 7.37 1.02 3.21
CA GLY A 101 8.36 1.88 3.89
C GLY A 101 7.83 2.65 5.10
N PHE A 102 6.64 2.33 5.62
CA PHE A 102 6.12 2.97 6.83
C PHE A 102 7.03 2.67 8.03
N SER A 103 7.41 3.71 8.76
CA SER A 103 8.13 3.58 10.04
C SER A 103 7.19 3.20 11.20
N SER A 104 5.89 3.37 11.02
CA SER A 104 4.86 2.96 11.98
C SER A 104 3.49 2.84 11.31
N VAL A 105 2.60 2.07 11.94
CA VAL A 105 1.16 2.03 11.62
C VAL A 105 0.36 2.36 12.87
N PHE A 106 -0.88 2.80 12.67
CA PHE A 106 -1.78 3.09 13.78
C PHE A 106 -3.20 2.62 13.51
N LEU A 107 -4.00 2.54 14.57
CA LEU A 107 -5.42 2.20 14.49
C LEU A 107 -6.19 2.80 15.65
N ASN A 108 -7.51 2.86 15.49
CA ASN A 108 -8.44 3.17 16.57
C ASN A 108 -9.05 1.83 17.03
N ALA A 109 -8.54 1.28 18.12
CA ALA A 109 -9.02 0.02 18.67
C ALA A 109 -10.25 0.26 19.54
N GLN A 110 -11.34 -0.46 19.30
CA GLN A 110 -12.45 -0.54 20.27
C GLN A 110 -11.89 -1.04 21.61
N SER A 111 -12.33 -0.48 22.75
CA SER A 111 -11.72 -0.77 24.06
C SER A 111 -11.69 -2.26 24.42
N HIS A 112 -12.67 -3.05 23.95
CA HIS A 112 -12.71 -4.49 24.17
C HIS A 112 -11.76 -5.30 23.26
N ALA A 113 -11.19 -4.67 22.22
CA ALA A 113 -10.24 -5.26 21.29
C ALA A 113 -8.77 -4.91 21.60
N LEU A 114 -8.49 -4.10 22.64
CA LEU A 114 -7.13 -3.73 23.04
C LEU A 114 -6.19 -4.94 23.12
N GLY A 115 -6.55 -5.95 23.91
CA GLY A 115 -5.72 -7.13 24.08
C GLY A 115 -5.46 -7.91 22.78
N PHE A 116 -6.30 -7.78 21.75
CA PHE A 116 -6.03 -8.35 20.43
C PHE A 116 -4.86 -7.64 19.74
N TYR A 117 -4.87 -6.30 19.74
CA TYR A 117 -3.82 -5.50 19.12
C TYR A 117 -2.52 -5.47 19.94
N GLU A 118 -2.60 -5.51 21.27
CA GLU A 118 -1.42 -5.62 22.16
C GLU A 118 -0.61 -6.89 21.84
N ARG A 119 -1.28 -8.02 21.60
CA ARG A 119 -0.61 -9.27 21.20
C ARG A 119 0.05 -9.20 19.83
N ALA A 120 -0.42 -8.28 18.97
CA ALA A 120 0.19 -8.01 17.67
C ALA A 120 1.32 -6.96 17.74
N GLY A 121 1.63 -6.45 18.94
CA GLY A 121 2.71 -5.49 19.17
C GLY A 121 2.28 -4.02 19.07
N PHE A 122 0.98 -3.72 19.06
CA PHE A 122 0.49 -2.36 19.18
C PHE A 122 0.49 -1.89 20.64
N VAL A 123 0.75 -0.61 20.86
CA VAL A 123 0.75 0.04 22.17
C VAL A 123 -0.32 1.13 22.17
N ALA A 124 -1.13 1.20 23.24
CA ALA A 124 -2.14 2.25 23.37
C ALA A 124 -1.50 3.61 23.64
N GLU A 125 -2.04 4.65 23.00
CA GLU A 125 -1.62 6.04 23.12
C GLU A 125 -2.79 6.92 23.58
N GLY A 126 -2.51 7.80 24.54
CA GLY A 126 -3.48 8.79 25.00
C GLY A 126 -4.63 8.20 25.82
N GLU A 127 -5.76 8.90 25.80
CA GLU A 127 -6.97 8.58 26.57
C GLU A 127 -8.04 7.92 25.70
N GLU A 128 -9.00 7.25 26.34
CA GLU A 128 -10.18 6.71 25.67
C GLU A 128 -11.02 7.81 25.03
N PHE A 129 -11.48 7.61 23.81
CA PHE A 129 -12.39 8.52 23.12
C PHE A 129 -13.58 7.77 22.52
N GLN A 130 -14.61 8.52 22.12
CA GLN A 130 -15.82 7.97 21.50
C GLN A 130 -15.78 8.16 19.99
N GLU A 131 -16.06 7.09 19.24
CA GLU A 131 -16.20 7.08 17.78
C GLU A 131 -17.40 6.18 17.43
N ALA A 132 -18.36 6.68 16.65
CA ALA A 132 -19.64 6.02 16.38
C ALA A 132 -20.40 5.54 17.64
N GLY A 133 -20.24 6.24 18.77
CA GLY A 133 -20.84 5.85 20.06
C GLY A 133 -20.19 4.64 20.73
N ILE A 134 -19.00 4.24 20.28
CA ILE A 134 -18.21 3.14 20.83
C ILE A 134 -16.91 3.71 21.40
N ALA A 135 -16.50 3.20 22.56
CA ALA A 135 -15.25 3.56 23.20
C ALA A 135 -14.04 2.97 22.44
N HIS A 136 -13.05 3.82 22.18
CA HIS A 136 -11.84 3.50 21.44
C HIS A 136 -10.58 4.05 22.11
N TYR A 137 -9.44 3.43 21.81
CA TYR A 137 -8.11 3.94 22.07
C TYR A 137 -7.33 4.02 20.77
N ARG A 138 -6.52 5.07 20.61
CA ARG A 138 -5.52 5.09 19.55
C ARG A 138 -4.42 4.10 19.94
N MET A 139 -3.98 3.29 18.99
CA MET A 139 -2.84 2.39 19.20
C MET A 139 -1.87 2.48 18.04
N THR A 140 -0.58 2.37 18.33
CA THR A 140 0.50 2.46 17.34
C THR A 140 1.42 1.25 17.42
N GLN A 141 2.04 0.92 16.29
CA GLN A 141 3.10 -0.08 16.22
C GLN A 141 4.25 0.51 15.39
N THR A 142 5.43 0.59 15.97
CA THR A 142 6.66 0.91 15.23
C THR A 142 7.05 -0.27 14.34
N LEU A 143 7.42 0.04 13.11
CA LEU A 143 7.84 -0.94 12.12
C LEU A 143 9.34 -0.82 11.88
N THR A 144 10.01 -1.96 11.82
CA THR A 144 11.37 -2.06 11.30
C THR A 144 11.30 -2.43 9.82
N PRO A 145 12.10 -1.79 8.95
CA PRO A 145 12.24 -2.24 7.57
C PRO A 145 12.64 -3.72 7.51
N PRO A 146 12.24 -4.48 6.48
CA PRO A 146 12.66 -5.88 6.32
C PRO A 146 14.18 -6.01 6.37
N GLU A 147 14.70 -7.02 7.08
CA GLU A 147 16.15 -7.26 7.22
C GLU A 147 16.82 -7.61 5.88
N ASP A 148 16.06 -8.18 4.94
CA ASP A 148 16.59 -8.83 3.73
C ASP A 148 16.69 -7.86 2.54
N ASN A 149 17.66 -6.94 2.61
CA ASN A 149 17.81 -5.90 1.61
C ASN A 149 18.94 -6.20 0.61
N ILE A 150 18.68 -7.14 -0.31
CA ILE A 150 19.49 -7.35 -1.54
C ILE A 150 19.65 -6.02 -2.31
N GLN A 151 18.67 -5.11 -2.23
CA GLN A 151 18.69 -3.80 -2.88
C GLN A 151 19.77 -2.85 -2.32
N ARG A 152 20.10 -2.90 -1.01
CA ARG A 152 21.26 -2.19 -0.47
C ARG A 152 22.59 -2.68 -1.05
N ARG A 153 22.69 -3.98 -1.40
CA ARG A 153 23.91 -4.57 -1.98
C ARG A 153 24.03 -4.30 -3.49
N LEU A 154 22.91 -4.20 -4.21
CA LEU A 154 22.89 -3.89 -5.65
C LEU A 154 23.09 -2.40 -5.94
N ALA A 155 22.57 -1.50 -5.09
CA ALA A 155 22.75 -0.05 -5.21
C ALA A 155 24.22 0.40 -5.08
N VAL A 156 25.04 -0.34 -4.32
CA VAL A 156 26.48 -0.07 -4.19
C VAL A 156 27.29 -0.62 -5.37
N ALA A 157 26.75 -1.58 -6.13
CA ALA A 157 27.48 -2.30 -7.17
C ALA A 157 27.24 -1.79 -8.61
N SER A 158 26.32 -0.83 -8.82
CA SER A 158 25.98 -0.31 -10.15
C SER A 158 26.33 1.17 -10.31
N SER A 159 27.59 1.52 -10.02
CA SER A 159 28.19 2.73 -10.54
C SER A 159 28.38 2.61 -12.07
N LEU A 160 27.48 3.20 -12.86
CA LEU A 160 27.70 3.46 -14.29
C LEU A 160 27.27 4.89 -14.63
N GLU A 161 28.30 5.71 -14.83
CA GLU A 161 28.44 6.91 -15.69
C GLU A 161 27.17 7.52 -16.29
N VAL A 162 26.37 8.17 -15.46
CA VAL A 162 25.45 9.23 -15.90
C VAL A 162 25.81 10.48 -15.10
N ASP A 163 25.82 11.64 -15.74
CA ASP A 163 26.03 12.95 -15.10
C ASP A 163 24.80 13.35 -14.26
N VAL A 164 24.33 12.42 -13.42
CA VAL A 164 23.32 12.65 -12.40
C VAL A 164 24.08 13.13 -11.17
N LYS A 165 24.17 14.44 -11.00
CA LYS A 165 24.80 15.05 -9.81
C LYS A 165 24.09 14.69 -8.50
N SER A 166 22.81 14.30 -8.58
CA SER A 166 22.02 13.81 -7.45
C SER A 166 20.99 12.78 -7.94
N PHE A 167 21.29 11.50 -7.77
CA PHE A 167 20.28 10.45 -7.90
C PHE A 167 19.66 10.33 -6.52
N ASP A 168 18.43 10.83 -6.37
CA ASP A 168 17.72 10.63 -5.12
C ASP A 168 17.27 9.16 -5.05
N THR A 169 18.00 8.38 -4.27
CA THR A 169 17.67 6.98 -3.99
C THR A 169 16.47 6.83 -3.08
N SER A 170 15.92 7.94 -2.58
CA SER A 170 14.71 7.96 -1.78
C SER A 170 13.54 7.58 -2.68
N GLU A 171 12.80 6.57 -2.23
CA GLU A 171 11.54 6.22 -2.86
C GLU A 171 10.61 7.44 -2.87
N VAL A 172 10.01 7.69 -4.02
CA VAL A 172 9.15 8.84 -4.18
C VAL A 172 7.71 8.43 -3.87
N LEU A 173 7.08 9.15 -2.94
CA LEU A 173 5.68 8.93 -2.59
C LEU A 173 4.79 9.16 -3.82
N TRP A 174 4.23 8.08 -4.35
CA TRP A 174 3.37 8.08 -5.54
C TRP A 174 2.20 9.08 -5.43
N LEU A 175 1.64 9.23 -4.23
CA LEU A 175 0.53 10.15 -3.94
C LEU A 175 0.86 11.61 -4.26
N GLU A 176 2.13 12.01 -4.09
CA GLU A 176 2.58 13.39 -4.31
C GLU A 176 3.14 13.60 -5.72
N THR A 177 3.60 12.54 -6.39
CA THR A 177 4.35 12.66 -7.65
C THR A 177 3.71 11.96 -8.85
N SER A 178 2.62 11.22 -8.68
CA SER A 178 1.92 10.46 -9.74
C SER A 178 1.60 11.28 -10.99
N SER A 179 1.09 12.52 -10.85
CA SER A 179 0.79 13.40 -11.99
C SER A 179 2.06 13.79 -12.76
N THR A 180 3.16 14.04 -12.04
CA THR A 180 4.48 14.38 -12.60
C THR A 180 5.14 13.16 -13.24
N LEU A 181 5.10 12.00 -12.58
CA LEU A 181 5.66 10.74 -13.07
C LEU A 181 4.93 10.26 -14.33
N ARG A 182 3.60 10.27 -14.33
CA ARG A 182 2.79 9.93 -15.52
C ARG A 182 3.10 10.88 -16.70
N ARG A 183 3.31 12.17 -16.42
CA ARG A 183 3.71 13.16 -17.45
C ARG A 183 5.09 12.86 -18.01
N ILE A 184 6.08 12.60 -17.15
CA ILE A 184 7.47 12.37 -17.56
C ILE A 184 7.61 11.03 -18.29
N ARG A 185 6.99 9.96 -17.78
CA ARG A 185 6.95 8.65 -18.45
C ARG A 185 6.34 8.76 -19.85
N ARG A 186 5.21 9.46 -19.99
CA ARG A 186 4.59 9.72 -21.30
C ARG A 186 5.54 10.47 -22.23
N GLN A 187 6.22 11.51 -21.76
CA GLN A 187 7.17 12.25 -22.56
C GLN A 187 8.35 11.37 -23.01
N ILE A 188 8.95 10.58 -22.10
CA ILE A 188 10.07 9.68 -22.44
C ILE A 188 9.66 8.63 -23.48
N PHE A 189 8.49 7.99 -23.33
CA PHE A 189 8.01 7.00 -24.31
C PHE A 189 7.64 7.63 -25.66
N GLN A 190 7.01 8.82 -25.66
CA GLN A 190 6.64 9.52 -26.89
C GLN A 190 7.84 10.01 -27.69
N THR A 191 8.84 10.60 -27.02
CA THR A 191 9.99 11.19 -27.69
C THR A 191 11.10 10.17 -27.95
N ALA A 192 11.53 9.44 -26.91
CA ALA A 192 12.71 8.60 -27.01
C ALA A 192 12.44 7.22 -27.65
N GLN A 193 11.21 6.69 -27.53
CA GLN A 193 10.81 5.44 -28.19
C GLN A 193 9.99 5.65 -29.48
N LYS A 194 9.78 6.91 -29.91
CA LYS A 194 8.99 7.28 -31.10
C LYS A 194 7.58 6.66 -31.08
N GLN A 195 6.95 6.58 -29.91
CA GLN A 195 5.59 6.07 -29.74
C GLN A 195 4.60 7.22 -29.46
N PRO A 196 4.10 7.94 -30.50
CA PRO A 196 3.32 9.17 -30.33
C PRO A 196 2.00 8.99 -29.57
N ASN A 197 1.44 7.77 -29.57
CA ASN A 197 0.17 7.43 -28.93
C ASN A 197 0.35 6.52 -27.71
N TYR A 198 1.50 6.60 -27.02
CA TYR A 198 1.72 5.84 -25.81
C TYR A 198 0.66 6.17 -24.74
N GLU A 199 -0.14 5.17 -24.37
CA GLU A 199 -0.97 5.15 -23.19
C GLU A 199 -0.41 4.10 -22.23
N ASP A 200 -0.35 4.44 -20.95
CA ASP A 200 0.11 3.55 -19.91
C ASP A 200 -0.84 2.35 -19.81
N SER A 201 -0.40 1.19 -20.30
CA SER A 201 -1.28 0.06 -20.59
C SER A 201 -1.18 -1.08 -19.58
N ASP A 202 -0.25 -1.00 -18.63
CA ASP A 202 -0.02 -2.07 -17.65
C ASP A 202 -0.69 -1.81 -16.29
N ASP A 203 -1.14 -0.57 -16.02
CA ASP A 203 -1.76 -0.15 -14.75
C ASP A 203 -0.92 -0.51 -13.50
N LEU A 204 0.38 -0.81 -13.69
CA LEU A 204 1.26 -1.25 -12.59
C LEU A 204 1.83 -0.09 -11.81
N ASP A 205 1.67 1.14 -12.30
CA ASP A 205 2.28 2.34 -11.74
C ASP A 205 1.86 2.62 -10.29
N ASP A 206 0.60 2.32 -9.95
CA ASP A 206 0.11 2.48 -8.58
C ASP A 206 0.68 1.41 -7.62
N SER A 207 1.31 0.35 -8.16
CA SER A 207 1.89 -0.78 -7.41
C SER A 207 3.41 -0.88 -7.53
N ALA A 208 4.02 -0.12 -8.44
CA ALA A 208 5.43 -0.15 -8.73
C ALA A 208 6.21 0.85 -7.86
N ILE A 209 7.44 0.48 -7.51
CA ILE A 209 8.35 1.38 -6.82
C ILE A 209 8.98 2.31 -7.85
N HIS A 210 8.96 3.60 -7.54
CA HIS A 210 9.50 4.64 -8.41
C HIS A 210 10.65 5.38 -7.73
N TRP A 211 11.74 5.52 -8.46
CA TRP A 211 12.82 6.44 -8.14
C TRP A 211 12.86 7.53 -9.20
N VAL A 212 13.26 8.73 -8.80
CA VAL A 212 13.38 9.87 -9.70
C VAL A 212 14.78 10.46 -9.70
N ALA A 213 15.12 11.08 -10.81
CA ALA A 213 16.22 12.03 -10.84
C ALA A 213 15.66 13.44 -10.93
N THR A 214 16.25 14.36 -10.17
CA THR A 214 15.95 15.80 -10.19
C THR A 214 17.12 16.59 -10.77
N ASN A 215 16.85 17.80 -11.28
CA ASN A 215 17.89 18.76 -11.64
C ASN A 215 18.23 19.70 -10.47
N ASP A 216 19.14 20.64 -10.69
CA ASP A 216 19.61 21.61 -9.66
C ASP A 216 18.48 22.53 -9.11
N ASP A 217 17.32 22.57 -9.77
CA ASP A 217 16.11 23.32 -9.35
C ASP A 217 15.04 22.40 -8.73
N ASP A 218 15.39 21.17 -8.33
CA ASP A 218 14.49 20.14 -7.78
C ASP A 218 13.37 19.67 -8.74
N HIS A 219 13.47 19.98 -10.04
CA HIS A 219 12.51 19.49 -11.02
C HIS A 219 12.83 18.04 -11.39
N VAL A 220 11.82 17.18 -11.39
CA VAL A 220 11.97 15.78 -11.85
C VAL A 220 12.28 15.74 -13.34
N ILE A 221 13.38 15.07 -13.70
CA ILE A 221 13.91 14.95 -15.06
C ILE A 221 14.07 13.49 -15.54
N GLY A 222 13.95 12.50 -14.66
CA GLY A 222 14.06 11.08 -15.01
C GLY A 222 13.42 10.15 -14.00
N LEU A 223 13.25 8.87 -14.37
CA LEU A 223 12.62 7.86 -13.52
C LEU A 223 13.21 6.45 -13.72
N ILE A 224 13.17 5.65 -12.65
CA ILE A 224 13.29 4.18 -12.65
C ILE A 224 12.02 3.62 -12.04
N ARG A 225 11.45 2.59 -12.66
CA ARG A 225 10.30 1.85 -12.16
C ARG A 225 10.70 0.42 -11.85
N MET A 226 10.27 -0.12 -10.71
CA MET A 226 10.32 -1.56 -10.44
C MET A 226 8.91 -2.09 -10.22
N THR A 227 8.50 -3.05 -11.05
CA THR A 227 7.18 -3.68 -10.91
C THR A 227 7.10 -4.53 -9.65
N PRO A 228 5.89 -4.88 -9.16
CA PRO A 228 5.72 -5.77 -8.01
C PRO A 228 6.44 -7.12 -8.15
N GLU A 229 6.60 -7.61 -9.38
CA GLU A 229 7.31 -8.85 -9.69
C GLU A 229 8.85 -8.71 -9.65
N GLY A 230 9.35 -7.51 -9.35
CA GLY A 230 10.78 -7.20 -9.25
C GLY A 230 11.45 -6.86 -10.58
N ASN A 231 10.67 -6.61 -11.65
CA ASN A 231 11.23 -6.20 -12.93
C ASN A 231 11.59 -4.71 -12.89
N ILE A 232 12.88 -4.40 -13.04
CA ILE A 232 13.39 -3.02 -13.02
C ILE A 232 13.49 -2.51 -14.46
N SER A 233 12.81 -1.39 -14.75
CA SER A 233 12.95 -0.67 -16.01
C SER A 233 14.33 -0.01 -16.10
N ARG A 234 14.85 0.24 -17.31
CA ARG A 234 16.06 1.08 -17.38
C ARG A 234 15.74 2.51 -16.92
N PHE A 235 16.79 3.24 -16.59
CA PHE A 235 16.67 4.67 -16.28
C PHE A 235 16.26 5.46 -17.52
N GLY A 236 15.08 6.08 -17.45
CA GLY A 236 14.57 6.98 -18.49
C GLY A 236 14.79 8.44 -18.08
N VAL A 237 15.25 9.28 -19.02
CA VAL A 237 15.52 10.72 -18.79
C VAL A 237 14.91 11.53 -19.93
N LEU A 238 14.42 12.74 -19.63
CA LEU A 238 13.94 13.69 -20.65
C LEU A 238 15.06 14.04 -21.65
N GLU A 239 14.72 14.16 -22.93
CA GLU A 239 15.66 14.35 -24.05
C GLU A 239 16.62 15.55 -23.86
N ASN A 240 16.15 16.65 -23.28
CA ASN A 240 16.98 17.84 -23.03
C ASN A 240 18.04 17.63 -21.92
N HIS A 241 17.99 16.49 -21.23
CA HIS A 241 18.87 16.10 -20.13
C HIS A 241 19.59 14.76 -20.41
N SER A 242 19.44 14.17 -21.60
CA SER A 242 20.15 12.95 -21.99
C SER A 242 21.49 13.27 -22.67
N HIS A 243 22.51 12.45 -22.39
CA HIS A 243 23.82 12.59 -23.06
C HIS A 243 23.72 12.01 -24.48
N PRO A 244 24.26 12.68 -25.52
CA PRO A 244 24.19 12.16 -26.88
C PRO A 244 24.86 10.77 -26.98
N GLY A 245 24.07 9.74 -27.29
CA GLY A 245 24.55 8.37 -27.49
C GLY A 245 23.96 7.31 -26.54
N VAL A 246 23.12 7.68 -25.57
CA VAL A 246 22.42 6.72 -24.69
C VAL A 246 20.98 6.54 -25.15
N GLU A 247 20.64 5.36 -25.70
CA GLU A 247 19.26 4.99 -26.00
C GLU A 247 18.50 4.64 -24.71
N SER A 248 17.43 5.38 -24.41
CA SER A 248 16.53 5.05 -23.30
C SER A 248 15.53 3.98 -23.73
N SER A 249 15.64 2.78 -23.14
CA SER A 249 14.61 1.73 -23.28
C SER A 249 14.04 1.43 -21.90
N LEU A 250 12.88 1.99 -21.59
CA LEU A 250 12.06 1.65 -20.42
C LEU A 250 11.49 0.24 -20.59
#